data_AF-B7MUB1-F1
#
_entry.id   AF-B7MUB1-F1
#
_cell.length_a   1.000
_cell.length_b   1.000
_cell.length_c   1.000
_cell.angle_alpha   90.00
_cell.angle_beta   90.00
_cell.angle_gamma   90.00
#
_symmetry.space_group_name_H-M   'P 1'
#
loop_
_entity.id
_entity.type
_entity.pdbx_description
1 polymer ?
#
loop_
_entity_poly.entity_id
_entity_poly.type
_entity_poly.pdbx_seq_one_letter_code
_entity_poly.pdbx_strand_id
1 'polypeptide(L)'
;MNKIKILSITLEKRIISKNENDHSHQVIGQETEMTSKLEIRHKQRQDEIINAARRCFRRCGFHAASMSQIASEAQLSVGQIYRYFANKDAIIEEMVRRIIDFRIAQMDIDARTDHFPEVLALRKSLNEDDDALMLEVAAEATRNPRVMAMLEEADARMFANGCAHMKRMHPHLSDEHIRCCVEVFATMMEGTVYRRLTPQKSDPQHLQEIYQDIVSMLINK
;
A
#
# COMPACT_ATOMS: atom_id res chain seq x y z
N MET A 1 -60.55 22.54 40.57
CA MET A 1 -59.90 21.63 41.54
C MET A 1 -59.31 20.44 40.79
N ASN A 2 -58.17 20.60 40.10
CA ASN A 2 -57.43 19.48 39.46
C ASN A 2 -56.05 19.91 38.92
N LYS A 3 -55.26 20.67 39.71
CA LYS A 3 -53.88 21.05 39.35
C LYS A 3 -52.80 20.22 40.06
N ILE A 4 -53.15 19.32 40.98
CA ILE A 4 -52.18 18.58 41.79
C ILE A 4 -51.88 17.16 41.24
N LYS A 5 -52.72 16.58 40.37
CA LYS A 5 -52.46 15.25 39.78
C LYS A 5 -51.56 15.24 38.53
N ILE A 6 -51.31 16.39 37.89
CA ILE A 6 -50.53 16.45 36.64
C ILE A 6 -49.01 16.59 36.90
N LEU A 7 -48.60 17.07 38.09
CA LEU A 7 -47.19 17.18 38.43
C LEU A 7 -46.52 15.84 38.79
N SER A 8 -47.27 14.84 39.29
CA SER A 8 -46.66 13.55 39.67
C SER A 8 -46.32 12.66 38.47
N ILE A 9 -47.12 12.70 37.39
CA ILE A 9 -46.87 11.87 36.19
C ILE A 9 -45.75 12.46 35.31
N THR A 10 -45.49 13.76 35.40
CA THR A 10 -44.45 14.44 34.59
C THR A 10 -43.05 14.25 35.16
N LEU A 11 -42.93 14.02 36.48
CA LEU A 11 -41.63 13.78 37.13
C LEU A 11 -41.13 12.33 36.98
N GLU A 12 -42.01 11.33 36.95
CA GLU A 12 -41.59 9.92 36.73
C GLU A 12 -41.10 9.68 35.29
N LYS A 13 -41.72 10.28 34.27
CA LYS A 13 -41.26 10.13 32.87
C LYS A 13 -39.90 10.80 32.59
N ARG A 14 -39.51 11.80 33.38
CA ARG A 14 -38.24 12.53 33.20
C ARG A 14 -37.04 11.85 33.88
N ILE A 15 -37.30 10.93 34.81
CA ILE A 15 -36.27 10.10 35.43
C ILE A 15 -36.00 8.87 34.56
N ILE A 16 -37.04 8.29 33.93
CA ILE A 16 -36.87 7.14 33.02
C ILE A 16 -36.16 7.56 31.71
N SER A 17 -36.44 8.75 31.16
CA SER A 17 -35.78 9.23 29.94
C SER A 17 -34.34 9.73 30.11
N LYS A 18 -33.84 9.86 31.35
CA LYS A 18 -32.44 10.25 31.62
C LYS A 18 -31.51 9.06 31.86
N ASN A 19 -32.04 7.89 32.21
CA ASN A 19 -31.23 6.68 32.42
C ASN A 19 -30.96 5.89 31.13
N GLU A 20 -31.76 6.06 30.08
CA GLU A 20 -31.53 5.36 28.80
C GLU A 20 -30.53 6.06 27.88
N ASN A 21 -30.30 7.38 28.05
CA ASN A 21 -29.38 8.14 27.20
C ASN A 21 -27.91 8.12 27.68
N ASP A 22 -27.63 7.81 28.95
CA ASP A 22 -26.24 7.72 29.44
C ASP A 22 -25.66 6.33 29.15
N HIS A 23 -26.47 5.28 29.27
CA HIS A 23 -26.06 3.91 28.92
C HIS A 23 -25.91 3.70 27.41
N SER A 24 -26.74 4.31 26.56
CA SER A 24 -26.59 4.16 25.10
C SER A 24 -25.38 4.91 24.55
N HIS A 25 -25.04 6.10 25.07
CA HIS A 25 -23.78 6.78 24.70
C HIS A 25 -22.53 6.08 25.25
N GLN A 26 -22.59 5.49 26.44
CA GLN A 26 -21.47 4.74 27.04
C GLN A 26 -21.27 3.36 26.39
N VAL A 27 -22.35 2.67 25.98
CA VAL A 27 -22.30 1.38 25.26
C VAL A 27 -21.82 1.59 23.82
N ILE A 28 -22.32 2.59 23.08
CA ILE A 28 -21.84 2.90 21.72
C ILE A 28 -20.35 3.31 21.74
N GLY A 29 -19.93 4.07 22.75
CA GLY A 29 -18.51 4.40 22.96
C GLY A 29 -17.63 3.17 23.23
N GLN A 30 -18.08 2.25 24.09
CA GLN A 30 -17.36 1.01 24.42
C GLN A 30 -17.36 0.00 23.27
N GLU A 31 -18.43 -0.09 22.48
CA GLU A 31 -18.56 -0.99 21.34
C GLU A 31 -17.71 -0.50 20.15
N THR A 32 -17.63 0.82 19.94
CA THR A 32 -16.73 1.45 18.96
C THR A 32 -15.25 1.32 19.38
N GLU A 33 -14.95 1.47 20.67
CA GLU A 33 -13.61 1.31 21.22
C GLU A 33 -13.14 -0.17 21.23
N MET A 34 -14.06 -1.11 21.40
CA MET A 34 -13.76 -2.54 21.38
C MET A 34 -13.61 -3.09 19.97
N THR A 35 -14.44 -2.63 19.03
CA THR A 35 -14.30 -2.93 17.60
C THR A 35 -12.97 -2.41 17.05
N SER A 36 -12.59 -1.17 17.36
CA SER A 36 -11.30 -0.61 16.96
C SER A 36 -10.09 -1.34 17.57
N LYS A 37 -10.16 -1.78 18.84
CA LYS A 37 -9.10 -2.62 19.45
C LYS A 37 -8.96 -3.98 18.78
N LEU A 38 -10.07 -4.61 18.37
CA LEU A 38 -10.06 -5.88 17.66
C LEU A 38 -9.47 -5.73 16.25
N GLU A 39 -9.85 -4.67 15.53
CA GLU A 39 -9.30 -4.33 14.21
C GLU A 39 -7.79 -4.06 14.28
N ILE A 40 -7.33 -3.31 15.29
CA ILE A 40 -5.90 -3.04 15.51
C ILE A 40 -5.14 -4.35 15.73
N ARG A 41 -5.65 -5.25 16.60
CA ARG A 41 -5.02 -6.56 16.84
C ARG A 41 -5.02 -7.44 15.59
N HIS A 42 -6.09 -7.39 14.81
CA HIS A 42 -6.19 -8.12 13.55
C HIS A 42 -5.12 -7.64 12.55
N LYS A 43 -5.00 -6.33 12.39
CA LYS A 43 -4.00 -5.70 11.51
C LYS A 43 -2.57 -6.01 11.96
N GLN A 44 -2.28 -5.86 13.26
CA GLN A 44 -0.97 -6.23 13.83
C GLN A 44 -0.62 -7.69 13.52
N ARG A 45 -1.60 -8.60 13.62
CA ARG A 45 -1.36 -10.01 13.29
C ARG A 45 -1.09 -10.21 11.80
N GLN A 46 -1.83 -9.53 10.91
CA GLN A 46 -1.52 -9.56 9.49
C GLN A 46 -0.10 -9.04 9.21
N ASP A 47 0.32 -7.97 9.88
CA ASP A 47 1.66 -7.38 9.73
C ASP A 47 2.76 -8.36 10.15
N GLU A 48 2.58 -9.07 11.27
CA GLU A 48 3.50 -10.12 11.72
C GLU A 48 3.63 -11.25 10.69
N ILE A 49 2.49 -11.71 10.14
CA ILE A 49 2.46 -12.78 9.13
C ILE A 49 3.15 -12.31 7.84
N ILE A 50 2.86 -11.09 7.38
CA ILE A 50 3.46 -10.50 6.19
C ILE A 50 4.97 -10.35 6.38
N ASN A 51 5.43 -9.87 7.53
CA ASN A 51 6.86 -9.74 7.82
C ASN A 51 7.57 -11.10 7.89
N ALA A 52 6.93 -12.12 8.47
CA ALA A 52 7.45 -13.49 8.47
C ALA A 52 7.55 -14.05 7.05
N ALA A 53 6.49 -13.88 6.26
CA ALA A 53 6.46 -14.33 4.87
C ALA A 53 7.54 -13.64 4.02
N ARG A 54 7.78 -12.33 4.18
CA ARG A 54 8.89 -11.61 3.51
C ARG A 54 10.24 -12.26 3.78
N ARG A 55 10.50 -12.62 5.04
CA ARG A 55 11.76 -13.29 5.42
C ARG A 55 11.87 -14.70 4.82
N CYS A 56 10.77 -15.44 4.78
CA CYS A 56 10.75 -16.75 4.11
C CYS A 56 11.01 -16.63 2.62
N PHE A 57 10.31 -15.73 1.92
CA PHE A 57 10.44 -15.54 0.47
C PHE A 57 11.85 -15.11 0.09
N ARG A 58 12.44 -14.13 0.78
CA ARG A 58 13.85 -13.74 0.56
C ARG A 58 14.85 -14.88 0.76
N ARG A 59 14.56 -15.84 1.63
CA ARG A 59 15.49 -16.92 1.99
C ARG A 59 15.46 -18.08 1.00
N CYS A 60 14.28 -18.44 0.47
CA CYS A 60 14.13 -19.63 -0.38
C CYS A 60 13.35 -19.39 -1.69
N GLY A 61 12.93 -18.15 -1.96
CA GLY A 61 12.04 -17.78 -3.05
C GLY A 61 10.59 -18.15 -2.79
N PHE A 62 9.67 -17.58 -3.58
CA PHE A 62 8.23 -17.84 -3.45
C PHE A 62 7.87 -19.31 -3.56
N HIS A 63 8.44 -20.04 -4.52
CA HIS A 63 8.04 -21.41 -4.78
C HIS A 63 8.38 -22.34 -3.60
N ALA A 64 9.60 -22.26 -3.07
CA ALA A 64 10.06 -23.15 -2.00
C ALA A 64 9.53 -22.77 -0.61
N ALA A 65 9.07 -21.53 -0.41
CA ALA A 65 8.43 -21.13 0.83
C ALA A 65 7.07 -21.83 1.02
N SER A 66 6.87 -22.46 2.17
CA SER A 66 5.62 -23.12 2.55
C SER A 66 4.83 -22.34 3.60
N MET A 67 3.52 -22.56 3.66
CA MET A 67 2.67 -22.02 4.73
C MET A 67 3.14 -22.44 6.13
N SER A 68 3.72 -23.63 6.27
CA SER A 68 4.28 -24.11 7.55
C SER A 68 5.55 -23.36 7.96
N GLN A 69 6.43 -23.04 7.01
CA GLN A 69 7.62 -22.22 7.28
C GLN A 69 7.22 -20.80 7.68
N ILE A 70 6.25 -20.20 6.98
CA ILE A 70 5.72 -18.87 7.33
C ILE A 70 5.11 -18.88 8.73
N ALA A 71 4.31 -19.91 9.05
CA ALA A 71 3.72 -20.06 10.38
C ALA A 71 4.80 -20.17 11.47
N SER A 72 5.83 -20.99 11.25
CA SER A 72 6.96 -21.14 12.16
C SER A 72 7.72 -19.82 12.34
N GLU A 73 7.97 -19.09 11.26
CA GLU A 73 8.67 -17.80 11.26
C GLU A 73 7.85 -16.69 11.95
N ALA A 74 6.52 -16.79 11.89
CA ALA A 74 5.58 -15.90 12.60
C ALA A 74 5.31 -16.33 14.05
N GLN A 75 5.85 -17.46 14.50
CA GLN A 75 5.54 -18.08 15.80
C GLN A 75 4.04 -18.36 15.98
N LEU A 76 3.39 -18.84 14.92
CA LEU A 76 1.98 -19.17 14.86
C LEU A 76 1.77 -20.62 14.40
N SER A 77 0.63 -21.18 14.74
CA SER A 77 0.17 -22.42 14.09
C SER A 77 -0.26 -22.13 12.64
N VAL A 78 -0.15 -23.14 11.79
CA VAL A 78 -0.63 -23.07 10.40
C VAL A 78 -2.12 -22.72 10.34
N GLY A 79 -2.92 -23.27 11.27
CA GLY A 79 -4.34 -22.94 11.39
C GLY A 79 -4.59 -21.46 11.72
N GLN A 80 -3.73 -20.84 12.53
CA GLN A 80 -3.82 -19.40 12.79
C GLN A 80 -3.51 -18.58 11.54
N ILE A 81 -2.51 -18.96 10.72
CA ILE A 81 -2.24 -18.26 9.45
C ILE A 81 -3.44 -18.34 8.50
N TYR A 82 -4.06 -19.52 8.36
CA TYR A 82 -5.20 -19.72 7.48
C TYR A 82 -6.44 -18.90 7.86
N ARG A 83 -6.53 -18.39 9.10
CA ARG A 83 -7.58 -17.43 9.49
C ARG A 83 -7.41 -16.05 8.87
N TYR A 84 -6.19 -15.70 8.45
CA TYR A 84 -5.87 -14.40 7.86
C TYR A 84 -5.64 -14.50 6.35
N PHE A 85 -5.02 -15.59 5.88
CA PHE A 85 -4.69 -15.78 4.47
C PHE A 85 -5.03 -17.19 4.03
N ALA A 86 -5.92 -17.31 3.04
CA ALA A 86 -6.40 -18.60 2.55
C ALA A 86 -5.30 -19.46 1.93
N ASN A 87 -4.26 -18.83 1.37
CA ASN A 87 -3.14 -19.50 0.73
C ASN A 87 -1.94 -18.54 0.62
N LYS A 88 -0.84 -19.03 0.05
CA LYS A 88 0.39 -18.25 -0.19
C LYS A 88 0.17 -17.09 -1.17
N ASP A 89 -0.66 -17.28 -2.19
CA ASP A 89 -0.93 -16.23 -3.19
C ASP A 89 -1.65 -15.03 -2.55
N ALA A 90 -2.57 -15.25 -1.61
CA ALA A 90 -3.24 -14.18 -0.85
C ALA A 90 -2.26 -13.36 0.02
N ILE A 91 -1.17 -13.99 0.48
CA ILE A 91 -0.09 -13.28 1.18
C ILE A 91 0.68 -12.40 0.20
N ILE A 92 0.99 -12.91 -1.00
CA ILE A 92 1.69 -12.15 -2.06
C ILE A 92 0.83 -10.96 -2.50
N GLU A 93 -0.46 -11.19 -2.75
CA GLU A 93 -1.43 -10.15 -3.12
C GLU A 93 -1.43 -9.00 -2.10
N GLU A 94 -1.52 -9.33 -0.82
CA GLU A 94 -1.50 -8.34 0.26
C GLU A 94 -0.16 -7.58 0.34
N MET A 95 0.97 -8.25 0.08
CA MET A 95 2.27 -7.58 0.01
C MET A 95 2.36 -6.60 -1.15
N VAL A 96 1.99 -7.04 -2.36
CA VAL A 96 2.00 -6.21 -3.57
C VAL A 96 1.06 -5.01 -3.36
N ARG A 97 -0.15 -5.25 -2.86
CA ARG A 97 -1.11 -4.19 -2.54
C ARG A 97 -0.52 -3.14 -1.61
N ARG A 98 0.11 -3.54 -0.50
CA ARG A 98 0.75 -2.60 0.44
C ARG A 98 1.88 -1.79 -0.19
N ILE A 99 2.68 -2.41 -1.06
CA ILE A 99 3.77 -1.72 -1.78
C ILE A 99 3.19 -0.67 -2.73
N ILE A 100 2.18 -1.04 -3.51
CA ILE A 100 1.51 -0.13 -4.45
C ILE A 100 0.82 1.01 -3.71
N ASP A 101 0.09 0.72 -2.62
CA ASP A 101 -0.56 1.74 -1.79
C ASP A 101 0.46 2.73 -1.22
N PHE A 102 1.60 2.22 -0.74
CA PHE A 102 2.68 3.06 -0.23
C PHE A 102 3.30 3.93 -1.34
N ARG A 103 3.62 3.34 -2.50
CA ARG A 103 4.20 4.07 -3.65
C ARG A 103 3.25 5.14 -4.18
N ILE A 104 1.95 4.85 -4.29
CA ILE A 104 0.93 5.84 -4.67
C ILE A 104 0.89 6.99 -3.65
N ALA A 105 0.89 6.67 -2.36
CA ALA A 105 0.91 7.71 -1.32
C ALA A 105 2.16 8.59 -1.39
N GLN A 106 3.33 8.03 -1.71
CA GLN A 106 4.55 8.81 -1.93
C GLN A 106 4.45 9.72 -3.16
N MET A 107 3.85 9.27 -4.26
CA MET A 107 3.63 10.11 -5.45
C MET A 107 2.74 11.33 -5.15
N ASP A 108 1.78 11.22 -4.24
CA ASP A 108 0.93 12.36 -3.86
C ASP A 108 1.63 13.33 -2.89
N ILE A 109 2.58 12.84 -2.07
CA ILE A 109 3.38 13.67 -1.17
C ILE A 109 4.45 14.44 -1.96
N ASP A 110 5.15 13.76 -2.87
CA ASP A 110 6.17 14.34 -3.74
C ASP A 110 5.50 15.08 -4.90
N ALA A 111 4.92 16.25 -4.61
CA ALA A 111 4.16 17.07 -5.55
C ALA A 111 4.99 17.71 -6.69
N ARG A 112 6.22 17.24 -6.94
CA ARG A 112 7.11 17.77 -7.99
C ARG A 112 7.79 16.64 -8.74
N THR A 113 7.53 16.57 -10.05
CA THR A 113 8.23 15.70 -11.00
C THR A 113 9.74 16.01 -11.09
N ASP A 114 10.15 17.18 -10.56
CA ASP A 114 11.53 17.69 -10.51
C ASP A 114 12.52 16.77 -9.77
N HIS A 115 12.04 15.80 -8.96
CA HIS A 115 12.89 14.85 -8.25
C HIS A 115 13.25 13.59 -9.05
N PHE A 116 12.56 13.32 -10.17
CA PHE A 116 12.83 12.12 -10.98
C PHE A 116 14.28 12.01 -11.46
N PRO A 117 14.90 13.07 -12.01
CA PRO A 117 16.29 12.99 -12.46
C PRO A 117 17.27 12.59 -11.35
N GLU A 118 17.09 13.15 -10.16
CA GLU A 118 17.92 12.84 -9.00
C GLU A 118 17.69 11.40 -8.53
N VAL A 119 16.43 10.96 -8.43
CA VAL A 119 16.06 9.60 -8.03
C VAL A 119 16.69 8.57 -8.97
N LEU A 120 16.61 8.78 -10.28
CA LEU A 120 17.19 7.89 -11.29
C LEU A 120 18.72 7.90 -11.27
N ALA A 121 19.34 9.08 -11.12
CA ALA A 121 20.80 9.24 -11.11
C ALA A 121 21.47 8.62 -9.88
N LEU A 122 20.90 8.87 -8.70
CA LEU A 122 21.37 8.31 -7.42
C LEU A 122 20.82 6.90 -7.18
N ARG A 123 19.94 6.41 -8.06
CA ARG A 123 19.24 5.14 -7.92
C ARG A 123 18.57 5.00 -6.54
N LYS A 124 17.90 6.08 -6.10
CA LYS A 124 17.20 6.12 -4.83
C LYS A 124 16.06 5.11 -4.86
N SER A 125 15.88 4.41 -3.74
CA SER A 125 14.75 3.51 -3.52
C SER A 125 13.95 4.03 -2.34
N LEU A 126 12.62 3.94 -2.46
CA LEU A 126 11.73 4.20 -1.34
C LEU A 126 11.85 3.11 -0.26
N ASN A 127 12.10 1.86 -0.68
CA ASN A 127 12.31 0.72 0.19
C ASN A 127 12.99 -0.42 -0.59
N GLU A 128 14.23 -0.75 -0.21
CA GLU A 128 15.03 -1.75 -0.92
C GLU A 128 14.48 -3.17 -0.79
N ASP A 129 13.82 -3.49 0.34
CA ASP A 129 13.20 -4.79 0.57
C ASP A 129 11.94 -4.96 -0.29
N ASP A 130 11.18 -3.88 -0.53
CA ASP A 130 10.04 -3.89 -1.44
C ASP A 130 10.48 -4.10 -2.89
N ASP A 131 11.55 -3.43 -3.30
CA ASP A 131 12.14 -3.60 -4.64
C ASP A 131 12.60 -5.05 -4.89
N ALA A 132 13.30 -5.65 -3.92
CA ALA A 132 13.73 -7.04 -4.01
C ALA A 132 12.54 -8.00 -4.08
N LEU A 133 11.49 -7.76 -3.28
CA LEU A 133 10.27 -8.55 -3.32
C LEU A 133 9.60 -8.45 -4.70
N MET A 134 9.45 -7.25 -5.26
CA MET A 134 8.83 -7.07 -6.57
C MET A 134 9.60 -7.79 -7.69
N LEU A 135 10.94 -7.88 -7.61
CA LEU A 135 11.74 -8.68 -8.54
C LEU A 135 11.43 -10.17 -8.43
N GLU A 136 11.27 -10.70 -7.22
CA GLU A 136 10.81 -12.07 -7.03
C GLU A 136 9.39 -12.26 -7.60
N VAL A 137 8.51 -11.26 -7.44
CA VAL A 137 7.08 -11.38 -7.84
C VAL A 137 7.01 -11.40 -9.36
N ALA A 138 7.76 -10.51 -10.02
CA ALA A 138 7.94 -10.52 -11.46
C ALA A 138 8.47 -11.86 -11.97
N ALA A 139 9.46 -12.45 -11.29
CA ALA A 139 9.98 -13.76 -11.65
C ALA A 139 8.93 -14.88 -11.50
N GLU A 140 8.08 -14.84 -10.47
CA GLU A 140 7.00 -15.82 -10.26
C GLU A 140 5.86 -15.65 -11.28
N ALA A 141 5.49 -14.42 -11.62
CA ALA A 141 4.44 -14.10 -12.59
C ALA A 141 4.66 -14.77 -13.96
N THR A 142 5.93 -14.98 -14.37
CA THR A 142 6.27 -15.67 -15.63
C THR A 142 5.75 -17.11 -15.73
N ARG A 143 5.35 -17.72 -14.62
CA ARG A 143 4.89 -19.12 -14.55
C ARG A 143 3.69 -19.36 -13.64
N ASN A 144 3.19 -18.32 -12.97
CA ASN A 144 2.00 -18.37 -12.12
C ASN A 144 0.96 -17.33 -12.60
N PRO A 145 -0.10 -17.76 -13.30
CA PRO A 145 -1.12 -16.85 -13.85
C PRO A 145 -1.86 -16.01 -12.81
N ARG A 146 -1.99 -16.50 -11.56
CA ARG A 146 -2.63 -15.72 -10.49
C ARG A 146 -1.75 -14.54 -10.10
N VAL A 147 -0.45 -14.77 -9.94
CA VAL A 147 0.51 -13.71 -9.63
C VAL A 147 0.67 -12.74 -10.80
N MET A 148 0.60 -13.22 -12.04
CA MET A 148 0.58 -12.36 -13.23
C MET A 148 -0.62 -11.41 -13.22
N ALA A 149 -1.83 -11.92 -12.99
CA ALA A 149 -3.03 -11.09 -12.90
C ALA A 149 -2.94 -10.05 -11.76
N MET A 150 -2.36 -10.42 -10.61
CA MET A 150 -2.10 -9.47 -9.52
C MET A 150 -1.14 -8.35 -9.92
N LEU A 151 -0.08 -8.66 -10.67
CA LEU A 151 0.84 -7.65 -11.19
C LEU A 151 0.19 -6.75 -12.24
N GLU A 152 -0.64 -7.30 -13.14
CA GLU A 152 -1.38 -6.52 -14.12
C GLU A 152 -2.33 -5.52 -13.45
N GLU A 153 -3.02 -5.93 -12.38
CA GLU A 153 -3.88 -5.05 -11.61
C GLU A 153 -3.07 -3.97 -10.86
N ALA A 154 -1.96 -4.37 -10.24
CA ALA A 154 -1.06 -3.45 -9.55
C ALA A 154 -0.47 -2.38 -10.49
N ASP A 155 -0.02 -2.80 -11.67
CA ASP A 155 0.50 -1.94 -12.72
C ASP A 155 -0.59 -0.97 -13.22
N ALA A 156 -1.77 -1.48 -13.57
CA ALA A 156 -2.88 -0.65 -14.03
C ALA A 156 -3.27 0.43 -13.00
N ARG A 157 -3.28 0.08 -11.71
CA ARG A 157 -3.51 1.03 -10.61
C ARG A 157 -2.39 2.07 -10.54
N MET A 158 -1.12 1.66 -10.62
CA MET A 158 0.01 2.57 -10.57
C MET A 158 0.02 3.52 -11.77
N PHE A 159 -0.22 2.99 -12.96
CA PHE A 159 -0.27 3.73 -14.21
C PHE A 159 -1.38 4.79 -14.20
N ALA A 160 -2.58 4.43 -13.73
CA ALA A 160 -3.68 5.38 -13.59
C ALA A 160 -3.35 6.52 -12.61
N ASN A 161 -2.71 6.22 -11.48
CA ASN A 161 -2.26 7.24 -10.52
C ASN A 161 -1.16 8.12 -11.11
N GLY A 162 -0.19 7.54 -11.82
CA GLY A 162 0.84 8.28 -12.54
C GLY A 162 0.26 9.24 -13.57
N CYS A 163 -0.74 8.81 -14.35
CA CYS A 163 -1.44 9.66 -15.30
C CYS A 163 -2.19 10.81 -14.61
N ALA A 164 -2.90 10.53 -13.52
CA ALA A 164 -3.60 11.55 -12.75
C ALA A 164 -2.65 12.58 -12.14
N HIS A 165 -1.51 12.12 -11.59
CA HIS A 165 -0.45 12.98 -11.07
C HIS A 165 0.15 13.86 -12.18
N MET A 166 0.53 13.27 -13.31
CA MET A 166 1.07 14.00 -14.47
C MET A 166 0.08 15.03 -15.03
N LYS A 167 -1.22 14.70 -15.10
CA LYS A 167 -2.25 15.65 -15.55
C LYS A 167 -2.38 16.86 -14.62
N ARG A 168 -2.24 16.64 -13.31
CA ARG A 168 -2.27 17.70 -12.29
C ARG A 168 -1.07 18.64 -12.42
N MET A 169 0.11 18.08 -12.69
CA MET A 169 1.37 18.83 -12.81
C MET A 169 1.54 19.52 -14.15
N HIS A 170 1.06 18.91 -15.22
CA HIS A 170 1.23 19.37 -16.60
C HIS A 170 -0.12 19.38 -17.33
N PRO A 171 -1.06 20.25 -16.92
CA PRO A 171 -2.43 20.26 -17.46
C PRO A 171 -2.50 20.65 -18.95
N HIS A 172 -1.43 21.27 -19.49
CA HIS A 172 -1.31 21.62 -20.90
C HIS A 172 -1.08 20.41 -21.81
N LEU A 173 -0.59 19.29 -21.28
CA LEU A 173 -0.33 18.09 -22.06
C LEU A 173 -1.63 17.34 -22.38
N SER A 174 -1.67 16.74 -23.58
CA SER A 174 -2.76 15.83 -23.97
C SER A 174 -2.71 14.53 -23.17
N ASP A 175 -3.86 13.88 -23.01
CA ASP A 175 -3.95 12.64 -22.23
C ASP A 175 -3.14 11.50 -22.86
N GLU A 176 -3.06 11.45 -24.19
CA GLU A 176 -2.20 10.49 -24.92
C GLU A 176 -0.72 10.70 -24.61
N HIS A 177 -0.26 11.97 -24.65
CA HIS A 177 1.13 12.28 -24.37
C HIS A 177 1.49 12.02 -22.90
N ILE A 178 0.58 12.31 -21.96
CA ILE A 178 0.74 11.95 -20.55
C ILE A 178 0.91 10.45 -20.37
N ARG A 179 0.07 9.63 -21.02
CA ARG A 179 0.20 8.16 -20.95
C ARG A 179 1.57 7.71 -21.46
N CYS A 180 2.06 8.27 -22.56
CA CYS A 180 3.40 7.97 -23.05
C CYS A 180 4.51 8.38 -22.06
N CYS A 181 4.40 9.55 -21.43
CA CYS A 181 5.35 9.98 -20.40
C CYS A 181 5.38 9.01 -19.21
N VAL A 182 4.21 8.59 -18.73
CA VAL A 182 4.09 7.65 -17.60
C VAL A 182 4.70 6.30 -17.95
N GLU A 183 4.46 5.78 -19.16
CA GLU A 183 5.08 4.53 -19.65
C GLU A 183 6.62 4.60 -19.63
N VAL A 184 7.18 5.71 -20.14
CA VAL A 184 8.63 5.92 -20.16
C VAL A 184 9.18 6.03 -18.75
N PHE A 185 8.52 6.77 -17.86
CA PHE A 185 8.95 6.89 -16.47
C PHE A 185 8.87 5.58 -15.72
N ALA A 186 7.80 4.79 -15.88
CA ALA A 186 7.68 3.46 -15.29
C ALA A 186 8.84 2.57 -15.72
N THR A 187 9.12 2.52 -17.03
CA THR A 187 10.25 1.75 -17.60
C THR A 187 11.60 2.17 -16.99
N MET A 188 11.85 3.48 -16.85
CA MET A 188 13.10 3.99 -16.27
C MET A 188 13.22 3.65 -14.78
N MET A 189 12.14 3.75 -14.02
CA MET A 189 12.10 3.44 -12.59
C MET A 189 12.35 1.95 -12.33
N GLU A 190 11.69 1.07 -13.07
CA GLU A 190 11.88 -0.39 -12.95
C GLU A 190 13.30 -0.80 -13.39
N GLY A 191 13.79 -0.21 -14.48
CA GLY A 191 15.17 -0.40 -14.92
C GLY A 191 16.19 0.05 -13.86
N THR A 192 15.88 1.11 -13.11
CA THR A 192 16.71 1.61 -12.02
C THR A 192 16.81 0.60 -10.88
N VAL A 193 15.68 -0.03 -10.49
CA VAL A 193 15.66 -1.11 -9.49
C VAL A 193 16.62 -2.24 -9.86
N TYR A 194 16.58 -2.69 -11.12
CA TYR A 194 17.49 -3.74 -11.59
C TYR A 194 18.96 -3.29 -11.58
N ARG A 195 19.23 -2.05 -12.03
CA ARG A 195 20.60 -1.51 -12.10
C ARG A 195 21.23 -1.33 -10.72
N ARG A 196 20.45 -1.11 -9.66
CA ARG A 196 20.94 -1.02 -8.26
C ARG A 196 21.69 -2.27 -7.79
N LEU A 197 21.41 -3.43 -8.38
CA LEU A 197 22.09 -4.69 -8.06
C LEU A 197 23.57 -4.72 -8.48
N THR A 198 24.02 -3.71 -9.24
CA THR A 198 25.39 -3.62 -9.75
C THR A 198 26.03 -2.28 -9.41
N PRO A 199 27.35 -2.23 -9.15
CA PRO A 199 28.04 -0.98 -8.89
C PRO A 199 27.81 0.04 -10.01
N GLN A 200 27.57 1.29 -9.61
CA GLN A 200 27.41 2.39 -10.53
C GLN A 200 28.76 2.78 -11.15
N LYS A 201 28.81 2.83 -12.47
CA LYS A 201 30.04 3.03 -13.26
C LYS A 201 30.25 4.49 -13.69
N SER A 202 29.23 5.32 -13.51
CA SER A 202 29.18 6.70 -14.01
C SER A 202 28.81 7.62 -12.86
N ASP A 203 29.39 8.81 -12.86
CA ASP A 203 29.14 9.80 -11.81
C ASP A 203 27.66 10.22 -11.76
N PRO A 204 27.00 10.17 -10.58
CA PRO A 204 25.59 10.52 -10.46
C PRO A 204 25.27 11.96 -10.87
N GLN A 205 26.18 12.91 -10.65
CA GLN A 205 25.91 14.31 -10.99
C GLN A 205 25.74 14.50 -12.51
N HIS A 206 26.65 13.94 -13.31
CA HIS A 206 26.52 13.95 -14.77
C HIS A 206 25.30 13.16 -15.27
N LEU A 207 24.95 12.05 -14.60
CA LEU A 207 23.73 11.31 -14.96
C LEU A 207 22.46 12.11 -14.67
N GLN A 208 22.44 12.88 -13.58
CA GLN A 208 21.29 13.70 -13.22
C GLN A 208 21.01 14.77 -14.28
N GLU A 209 22.03 15.40 -14.83
CA GLU A 209 21.91 16.36 -15.95
C GLU A 209 21.26 15.69 -17.17
N ILE A 210 21.74 14.49 -17.55
CA ILE A 210 21.16 13.73 -18.67
C ILE A 210 19.70 13.37 -18.41
N TYR A 211 19.37 12.89 -17.20
CA TYR A 211 17.98 12.58 -16.88
C TYR A 211 17.10 13.83 -16.84
N GLN A 212 17.64 14.98 -16.42
CA GLN A 212 16.93 16.26 -16.46
C GLN A 212 16.59 16.65 -17.90
N ASP A 213 17.51 16.49 -18.84
CA ASP A 213 17.27 16.77 -20.26
C ASP A 213 16.19 15.84 -20.84
N ILE A 214 16.25 14.54 -20.52
CA ILE A 214 15.25 13.55 -20.93
C ILE A 214 13.87 13.91 -20.37
N VAL A 215 13.76 14.20 -19.08
CA VAL A 215 12.49 14.58 -18.43
C VAL A 215 11.96 15.87 -19.06
N SER A 216 12.81 16.88 -19.27
CA SER A 216 12.44 18.16 -19.89
C SER A 216 11.90 17.96 -21.31
N MET A 217 12.54 17.10 -22.11
CA MET A 217 12.08 16.74 -23.45
C MET A 217 10.69 16.08 -23.42
N LEU A 218 10.40 15.27 -22.39
CA LEU A 218 9.11 14.60 -22.26
C LEU A 218 7.99 15.57 -21.86
N ILE A 219 8.25 16.57 -21.02
CA ILE A 219 7.19 17.42 -20.43
C ILE A 219 7.00 18.79 -21.12
N ASN A 220 8.00 19.30 -21.84
CA ASN A 220 7.98 20.63 -22.44
C ASN A 220 7.38 20.69 -23.87
N LYS A 221 6.44 19.80 -24.19
CA LYS A 221 5.69 19.85 -25.45
C LYS A 221 4.54 20.85 -25.42
#